data_AF-A0A4U1JL52-F1
#
_entry.id   AF-A0A4U1JL52-F1
#
_cell.length_a   1.000
_cell.length_b   1.000
_cell.length_c   1.000
_cell.angle_alpha   90.00
_cell.angle_beta   90.00
_cell.angle_gamma   90.00
#
_symmetry.space_group_name_H-M   'P 1'
#
loop_
_entity.id
_entity.type
_entity.pdbx_description
1 polymer ?
#
loop_
_entity_poly.entity_id
_entity_poly.type
_entity_poly.pdbx_seq_one_letter_code
_entity_poly.pdbx_strand_id
1 'polypeptide(L)'
;PIDIYNHGEMYRDFTYVDDLVRGIRLLIDAVPVRPADGVVPAGDSLSPVAPWRVVNIGNSDKVRLLDFVEAIEACLGKTAIRNYMPMQMGDVP
;
A
#
# COMPACT_ATOMS: atom_id res chain seq x y z
N PRO A 1 18.67 12.48 -12.90
CA PRO A 1 17.42 11.98 -13.51
C PRO A 1 16.78 10.97 -12.55
N ILE A 2 15.45 10.84 -12.54
CA ILE A 2 14.72 9.81 -11.78
C ILE A 2 14.17 8.75 -12.74
N ASP A 3 14.16 7.50 -12.33
CA ASP A 3 13.64 6.40 -13.13
C ASP A 3 12.12 6.29 -12.97
N ILE A 4 11.42 6.25 -14.10
CA ILE A 4 9.96 6.08 -14.20
C ILE A 4 9.69 4.78 -14.93
N TYR A 5 9.38 3.73 -14.17
CA TYR A 5 9.12 2.39 -14.70
C TYR A 5 7.74 2.26 -15.34
N ASN A 6 7.56 1.19 -16.10
CA ASN A 6 6.32 0.91 -16.86
C ASN A 6 5.90 2.09 -17.75
N HIS A 7 6.86 2.82 -18.30
CA HIS A 7 6.63 4.00 -19.14
C HIS A 7 5.70 5.08 -18.50
N GLY A 8 5.61 5.13 -17.17
CA GLY A 8 4.74 6.09 -16.46
C GLY A 8 3.32 5.61 -16.16
N GLU A 9 2.93 4.43 -16.66
CA GLU A 9 1.61 3.82 -16.45
C GLU A 9 1.55 3.01 -15.14
N MET A 10 2.42 3.33 -14.19
CA MET A 10 2.58 2.61 -12.96
C MET A 10 1.64 3.14 -11.88
N TYR A 11 1.00 2.22 -11.16
CA TYR A 11 0.22 2.52 -9.97
C TYR A 11 0.92 1.99 -8.72
N ARG A 12 0.80 2.72 -7.63
CA ARG A 12 1.38 2.38 -6.32
C ARG A 12 0.38 2.69 -5.22
N ASP A 13 0.34 1.85 -4.20
CA ASP A 13 -0.36 2.14 -2.95
C ASP A 13 0.57 3.00 -2.09
N PHE A 14 0.29 4.29 -2.03
CA PHE A 14 0.97 5.22 -1.13
C PHE A 14 0.07 5.46 0.08
N THR A 15 0.61 5.19 1.27
CA THR A 15 -0.05 5.53 2.53
C THR A 15 0.73 6.64 3.22
N TYR A 16 0.05 7.71 3.62
CA TYR A 16 0.69 8.79 4.38
C TYR A 16 1.12 8.29 5.75
N VAL A 17 2.25 8.80 6.26
CA VAL A 17 2.87 8.29 7.49
C VAL A 17 1.95 8.38 8.70
N ASP A 18 1.18 9.46 8.84
CA ASP A 18 0.27 9.62 9.99
C ASP A 18 -0.90 8.63 9.92
N ASP A 19 -1.37 8.29 8.72
CA ASP A 19 -2.41 7.29 8.52
C ASP A 19 -1.90 5.88 8.84
N LEU A 20 -0.66 5.57 8.44
CA LEU A 20 -0.02 4.30 8.80
C LEU A 20 0.15 4.16 10.32
N VAL A 21 0.67 5.21 10.98
CA VAL A 21 0.84 5.23 12.45
C VAL A 21 -0.49 5.05 13.15
N ARG A 22 -1.54 5.77 12.70
CA ARG A 22 -2.90 5.62 13.21
C ARG A 22 -3.42 4.20 13.01
N GLY A 23 -3.22 3.61 11.83
CA GLY A 23 -3.61 2.23 11.54
C GLY A 23 -2.95 1.22 12.48
N ILE A 24 -1.64 1.31 12.67
CA ILE A 24 -0.90 0.45 13.61
C ILE A 24 -1.42 0.64 15.04
N ARG A 25 -1.61 1.89 15.48
CA ARG A 25 -2.11 2.18 16.83
C ARG A 25 -3.48 1.54 17.08
N LEU A 26 -4.39 1.62 16.11
CA LEU A 26 -5.73 1.03 16.24
C LEU A 26 -5.67 -0.50 16.32
N LEU A 27 -4.72 -1.14 15.61
CA LEU A 27 -4.55 -2.59 15.63
C LEU A 27 -4.06 -3.14 16.98
N ILE A 28 -3.35 -2.33 17.78
CA ILE A 28 -2.90 -2.75 19.12
C ILE A 28 -4.07 -3.15 20.01
N ASP A 29 -5.20 -2.45 19.90
CA ASP A 29 -6.40 -2.71 20.71
C ASP A 29 -7.36 -3.72 20.03
N ALA A 30 -7.03 -4.19 18.83
CA ALA A 30 -7.89 -5.05 18.00
C ALA A 30 -7.43 -6.51 18.03
N VAL A 31 -7.51 -7.14 19.21
CA VAL A 31 -7.17 -8.57 19.37
C VAL A 31 -8.06 -9.42 18.44
N PRO A 32 -7.49 -10.34 17.62
CA PRO A 32 -8.30 -11.20 16.76
C PRO A 32 -9.23 -12.11 17.57
N VAL A 33 -10.53 -12.06 17.29
CA VAL A 33 -11.54 -12.89 17.97
C VAL A 33 -12.16 -13.85 16.97
N ARG A 34 -12.38 -15.09 17.40
CA ARG A 34 -13.06 -16.09 16.59
C ARG A 34 -14.58 -15.82 16.57
N PRO A 35 -15.23 -15.87 15.39
CA PRO A 35 -16.69 -15.75 15.30
C PRO A 35 -17.40 -16.78 16.18
N ALA A 36 -18.55 -16.40 16.74
CA ALA A 36 -19.31 -17.26 17.67
C ALA A 36 -19.89 -18.51 17.00
N ASP A 37 -20.20 -18.43 15.70
CA ASP A 37 -20.61 -19.56 14.87
C ASP A 37 -19.44 -20.43 14.39
N GLY A 38 -18.19 -20.02 14.68
CA GLY A 38 -16.97 -20.72 14.32
C GLY A 38 -16.60 -20.63 12.84
N VAL A 39 -17.37 -19.91 12.01
CA VAL A 39 -17.16 -19.83 10.57
C VAL A 39 -16.15 -18.73 10.25
N VAL A 40 -15.01 -19.12 9.68
CA VAL A 40 -13.98 -18.19 9.20
C VAL A 40 -14.04 -18.11 7.67
N PRO A 41 -14.12 -16.92 7.06
CA PRO A 41 -14.15 -16.77 5.60
C PRO A 41 -12.95 -17.42 4.90
N ALA A 42 -13.17 -17.97 3.71
CA ALA A 42 -12.09 -18.54 2.91
C ALA A 42 -11.06 -17.46 2.53
N GLY A 43 -9.78 -17.75 2.76
CA GLY A 43 -8.67 -16.81 2.50
C GLY A 43 -8.33 -15.87 3.66
N ASP A 44 -9.08 -15.92 4.77
CA ASP A 44 -8.72 -15.22 6.00
C ASP A 44 -7.50 -15.89 6.67
N SER A 45 -6.63 -15.09 7.26
CA SER A 45 -5.42 -15.52 7.97
C SER A 45 -5.65 -15.79 9.46
N LEU A 46 -6.90 -15.70 9.95
CA LEU A 46 -7.25 -15.94 11.35
C LEU A 46 -6.86 -17.37 11.78
N SER A 47 -5.98 -17.46 12.77
CA SER A 47 -5.47 -18.73 13.29
C SER A 47 -6.58 -19.58 13.96
N PRO A 48 -6.59 -20.91 13.75
CA PRO A 48 -7.53 -21.80 14.43
C PRO A 48 -7.10 -22.16 15.86
N VAL A 49 -5.87 -21.83 16.27
CA VAL A 49 -5.28 -22.28 17.55
C VAL A 49 -5.04 -21.15 18.56
N ALA A 50 -4.94 -19.91 18.10
CA ALA A 50 -4.63 -18.76 18.94
C ALA A 50 -5.28 -17.47 18.38
N PRO A 51 -5.44 -16.41 19.19
CA PRO A 51 -5.93 -15.11 18.75
C PRO A 51 -4.86 -14.37 17.91
N TRP A 52 -4.64 -14.84 16.68
CA TRP A 52 -3.61 -14.34 15.76
C TRP A 52 -4.16 -14.21 14.35
N ARG A 53 -3.76 -13.16 13.63
CA ARG A 53 -4.18 -12.85 12.25
C ARG A 53 -3.12 -11.98 11.57
N VAL A 54 -2.91 -12.18 10.27
CA VAL A 54 -2.08 -11.29 9.42
C VAL A 54 -2.99 -10.34 8.66
N VAL A 55 -2.67 -9.05 8.69
CA VAL A 55 -3.39 -8.02 7.95
C VAL A 55 -2.43 -7.22 7.09
N ASN A 56 -2.89 -6.83 5.90
CA ASN A 56 -2.21 -5.80 5.10
C ASN A 56 -2.76 -4.43 5.53
N ILE A 57 -1.87 -3.44 5.64
CA ILE A 57 -2.23 -2.05 5.92
C ILE A 57 -1.78 -1.23 4.72
N GLY A 58 -2.71 -0.47 4.13
CA GLY A 58 -2.47 0.36 2.96
C GLY A 58 -3.63 1.34 2.77
N ASN A 59 -3.53 2.22 1.78
CA ASN A 59 -4.54 3.23 1.49
C ASN A 59 -5.73 2.65 0.69
N SER A 60 -5.60 1.42 0.16
CA SER A 60 -6.58 0.70 -0.68
C SER A 60 -6.86 1.37 -2.04
N ASP A 61 -6.69 2.68 -2.15
CA ASP A 61 -6.74 3.44 -3.38
C ASP A 61 -5.35 3.53 -4.03
N LYS A 62 -5.22 2.94 -5.22
CA LYS A 62 -3.99 2.99 -6.01
C LYS A 62 -3.83 4.38 -6.62
N VAL A 63 -2.66 4.98 -6.45
CA VAL A 63 -2.31 6.29 -7.02
C VAL A 63 -1.37 6.09 -8.21
N ARG A 64 -1.58 6.86 -9.29
CA ARG A 64 -0.66 6.87 -10.44
C ARG A 64 0.66 7.52 -10.04
N LEU A 65 1.77 6.85 -10.31
CA LEU A 65 3.11 7.32 -9.91
C LEU A 65 3.39 8.73 -10.43
N LEU A 66 2.97 9.05 -11.66
CA LEU A 66 3.18 10.37 -12.25
C LEU A 66 2.42 11.48 -11.51
N ASP A 67 1.22 11.21 -10.99
CA ASP A 67 0.47 12.21 -10.21
C ASP A 67 1.23 12.57 -8.93
N PHE A 68 1.85 11.57 -8.29
CA PHE A 68 2.69 11.77 -7.13
C PHE A 68 3.95 12.60 -7.44
N VAL A 69 4.61 12.31 -8.57
CA VAL A 69 5.78 13.08 -9.03
C VAL A 69 5.39 14.52 -9.35
N GLU A 70 4.28 14.74 -10.06
CA GLU A 70 3.80 16.07 -10.45
C GLU A 70 3.41 16.91 -9.22
N ALA A 71 2.81 16.29 -8.20
CA ALA A 71 2.54 16.96 -6.93
C ALA A 71 3.82 17.45 -6.24
N ILE A 72 4.90 16.65 -6.26
CA ILE A 72 6.22 17.04 -5.73
C ILE A 72 6.81 18.19 -6.56
N GLU A 73 6.78 18.09 -7.89
CA GLU A 73 7.29 19.13 -8.79
C GLU A 73 6.57 20.47 -8.56
N ALA A 74 5.25 20.45 -8.37
CA ALA A 74 4.44 21.62 -8.05
C ALA A 74 4.82 22.25 -6.71
N CYS A 75 4.99 21.43 -5.65
CA CYS A 75 5.43 21.91 -4.34
C CYS A 75 6.84 22.53 -4.35
N LEU A 76 7.73 22.02 -5.20
CA LEU A 76 9.12 22.47 -5.30
C LEU A 76 9.35 23.55 -6.36
N GLY A 77 8.38 23.77 -7.26
CA GLY A 77 8.53 24.66 -8.42
C GLY A 77 9.62 24.21 -9.40
N LYS A 78 9.88 22.90 -9.48
CA LYS A 78 10.97 22.32 -10.31
C LYS A 78 10.51 21.04 -10.98
N THR A 79 10.77 20.93 -12.27
CA THR A 79 10.51 19.71 -13.04
C THR A 79 11.66 18.71 -12.90
N ALA A 80 11.36 17.45 -12.65
CA ALA A 80 12.35 16.38 -12.61
C ALA A 80 12.82 16.02 -14.03
N ILE A 81 14.09 15.65 -14.16
CA ILE A 81 14.59 15.01 -15.38
C ILE A 81 14.18 13.53 -15.30
N ARG A 82 13.24 13.10 -16.12
CA ARG A 82 12.65 11.76 -16.09
C ARG A 82 13.37 10.81 -17.04
N ASN A 83 13.65 9.59 -16.60
CA ASN A 83 14.18 8.49 -17.40
C ASN A 83 13.14 7.37 -17.47
N TYR A 84 12.49 7.20 -18.63
CA TYR A 84 11.40 6.24 -18.77
C TYR A 84 11.96 4.84 -19.04
N MET A 85 11.63 3.92 -18.15
CA MET A 85 12.13 2.55 -18.13
C MET A 85 11.00 1.55 -18.45
N PRO A 86 11.33 0.38 -19.03
CA PRO A 86 10.37 -0.72 -19.16
C PRO A 86 9.87 -1.19 -17.79
N MET A 87 8.84 -2.05 -17.76
CA MET A 87 8.35 -2.63 -16.51
C MET A 87 9.46 -3.37 -15.76
N GLN A 88 9.53 -3.19 -14.43
CA GLN A 88 10.55 -3.82 -13.61
C GLN A 88 10.28 -5.32 -13.47
N MET A 89 11.31 -6.14 -13.67
CA MET A 89 11.21 -7.59 -13.43
C MET A 89 10.98 -7.84 -11.94
N GLY A 90 9.74 -8.14 -11.55
CA GLY A 90 9.32 -8.35 -10.16
C GLY A 90 8.04 -7.64 -9.77
N ASP A 91 7.58 -6.66 -10.55
CA ASP A 91 6.24 -6.09 -10.37
C ASP A 91 5.17 -7.10 -10.81
N VAL A 92 4.14 -7.27 -9.97
CA VAL A 92 3.02 -8.17 -10.23
C VAL A 92 1.97 -7.45 -11.09
N PRO A 93 1.40 -8.07 -12.15
CA PRO A 93 0.36 -7.47 -12.99
C PRO A 93 -0.90 -7.04 -12.23
#